data_AF-A0A8T9SEN0-F1
#
_entry.id   AF-A0A8T9SEN0-F1
#
_cell.length_a   1.000
_cell.length_b   1.000
_cell.length_c   1.000
_cell.angle_alpha   90.00
_cell.angle_beta   90.00
_cell.angle_gamma   90.00
#
_symmetry.space_group_name_H-M   'P 1'
#
loop_
_entity.id
_entity.type
_entity.pdbx_description
1 polymer ?
#
loop_
_entity_poly.entity_id
_entity_poly.type
_entity_poly.pdbx_seq_one_letter_code
_entity_poly.pdbx_strand_id
1 'polypeptide(L)'
;MQQSIKNAFGHELVFQSGAAIGALKEATSLIERYIASGRIPSGLENPYHIFAKLHAFISHAANVSKIFWPIVSPMRKNESLADYEQRLPRIIRGRELREIYTIPDDSVLRLRNMRDNIEHYDERLDEFLNWWSENGANQTIADVMLLEPAYIQQHGLPSFRMRQYDCVNKIFYFQGQQLELQPIEAELTRVVNMVMKRK
;
A
#
# COMPACT_ATOMS: atom_id res chain seq x y z
N MET A 1 -27.45 12.04 -8.35
CA MET A 1 -26.02 12.20 -7.98
C MET A 1 -25.48 10.99 -7.22
N GLN A 2 -26.11 10.55 -6.11
CA GLN A 2 -25.64 9.39 -5.35
C GLN A 2 -25.60 8.08 -6.17
N GLN A 3 -26.62 7.79 -6.99
CA GLN A 3 -26.64 6.57 -7.82
C GLN A 3 -25.56 6.56 -8.92
N SER A 4 -25.28 7.70 -9.55
CA SER A 4 -24.24 7.82 -10.58
C SER A 4 -22.84 7.70 -9.96
N ILE A 5 -22.61 8.27 -8.78
CA ILE A 5 -21.37 8.11 -8.00
C ILE A 5 -21.20 6.64 -7.59
N LYS A 6 -22.25 6.01 -7.07
CA LYS A 6 -22.25 4.59 -6.68
C LYS A 6 -21.88 3.68 -7.87
N ASN A 7 -22.45 3.92 -9.04
CA ASN A 7 -22.16 3.11 -10.24
C ASN A 7 -20.73 3.30 -10.73
N ALA A 8 -20.28 4.55 -10.89
CA ALA A 8 -18.94 4.85 -11.42
C ALA A 8 -17.84 4.38 -10.47
N PHE A 9 -17.93 4.71 -9.18
CA PHE A 9 -16.90 4.36 -8.20
C PHE A 9 -17.05 2.93 -7.68
N GLY A 10 -18.25 2.34 -7.69
CA GLY A 10 -18.44 0.94 -7.30
C GLY A 10 -17.68 -0.01 -8.23
N HIS A 11 -17.73 0.21 -9.54
CA HIS A 11 -16.97 -0.59 -10.49
C HIS A 11 -15.45 -0.48 -10.24
N GLU A 12 -14.96 0.75 -10.04
CA GLU A 12 -13.55 1.00 -9.78
C GLU A 12 -13.08 0.41 -8.43
N LEU A 13 -13.91 0.52 -7.39
CA LEU A 13 -13.64 -0.09 -6.08
C LEU A 13 -13.50 -1.61 -6.20
N VAL A 14 -14.36 -2.26 -6.97
CA VAL A 14 -14.26 -3.71 -7.22
C VAL A 14 -13.00 -4.04 -8.01
N PHE A 15 -12.69 -3.28 -9.05
CA PHE A 15 -11.52 -3.50 -9.88
C PHE A 15 -10.21 -3.35 -9.08
N GLN A 16 -10.01 -2.20 -8.43
CA GLN A 16 -8.78 -1.92 -7.68
C GLN A 16 -8.63 -2.87 -6.48
N SER A 17 -9.70 -3.14 -5.73
CA SER A 17 -9.65 -4.08 -4.61
C SER A 17 -9.34 -5.50 -5.09
N GLY A 18 -9.98 -5.95 -6.18
CA GLY A 18 -9.75 -7.27 -6.77
C GLY A 18 -8.32 -7.43 -7.30
N ALA A 19 -7.80 -6.41 -7.98
CA ALA A 19 -6.43 -6.39 -8.47
C ALA A 19 -5.41 -6.43 -7.33
N ALA A 20 -5.64 -5.67 -6.25
CA ALA A 20 -4.81 -5.74 -5.05
C ALA A 20 -4.81 -7.16 -4.46
N ILE A 21 -6.00 -7.69 -4.12
CA ILE A 21 -6.14 -9.03 -3.53
C ILE A 21 -5.48 -10.10 -4.41
N GLY A 22 -5.67 -10.02 -5.73
CA GLY A 22 -5.03 -10.92 -6.70
C GLY A 22 -3.50 -10.85 -6.64
N ALA A 23 -2.94 -9.64 -6.63
CA ALA A 23 -1.49 -9.44 -6.53
C ALA A 23 -0.90 -9.98 -5.23
N LEU A 24 -1.57 -9.80 -4.09
CA LEU A 24 -1.11 -10.34 -2.81
C LEU A 24 -1.16 -11.87 -2.78
N LYS A 25 -2.22 -12.48 -3.32
CA LYS A 25 -2.34 -13.95 -3.43
C LYS A 25 -1.25 -14.54 -4.30
N GLU A 26 -0.95 -13.90 -5.42
CA GLU A 26 0.13 -14.31 -6.31
C GLU A 26 1.50 -14.19 -5.63
N ALA A 27 1.77 -13.05 -4.96
CA ALA A 27 3.00 -12.85 -4.19
C ALA A 27 3.17 -13.93 -3.10
N THR A 28 2.12 -14.20 -2.33
CA THR A 28 2.14 -15.19 -1.25
C THR A 28 2.42 -16.59 -1.80
N SER A 29 1.74 -16.96 -2.90
CA SER A 29 1.96 -18.26 -3.56
C SER A 29 3.39 -18.41 -4.09
N LEU A 30 3.99 -17.33 -4.60
CA LEU A 30 5.38 -17.32 -5.06
C LEU A 30 6.36 -17.45 -3.89
N ILE A 31 6.10 -16.78 -2.77
CA ILE A 31 6.92 -16.87 -1.56
C ILE A 31 6.88 -18.29 -0.98
N GLU A 32 5.70 -18.91 -0.93
CA GLU A 32 5.57 -20.30 -0.46
C GLU A 32 6.37 -21.27 -1.33
N ARG A 33 6.31 -21.12 -2.65
CA ARG A 33 7.14 -21.92 -3.57
C ARG A 33 8.63 -21.65 -3.39
N TYR A 34 9.02 -20.39 -3.23
CA TYR A 34 10.40 -19.98 -2.95
C TYR A 34 10.93 -20.70 -1.72
N ILE A 35 10.21 -20.62 -0.59
CA ILE A 35 10.58 -21.27 0.68
C ILE A 35 10.65 -22.79 0.51
N ALA A 36 9.66 -23.40 -0.15
CA ALA A 36 9.60 -24.85 -0.34
C ALA A 36 10.73 -25.39 -1.25
N SER A 37 11.18 -24.59 -2.22
CA SER A 37 12.18 -25.03 -3.20
C SER A 37 13.58 -25.18 -2.60
N GLY A 38 13.92 -24.42 -1.54
CA GLY A 38 15.25 -24.40 -0.94
C GLY A 38 16.39 -24.04 -1.90
N ARG A 39 16.09 -23.50 -3.10
CA ARG A 39 17.03 -23.22 -4.18
C ARG A 39 17.07 -21.74 -4.52
N ILE A 40 18.14 -21.32 -5.18
CA ILE A 40 18.21 -19.98 -5.80
C ILE A 40 17.18 -19.95 -6.94
N PRO A 41 16.16 -19.08 -6.87
CA PRO A 41 15.04 -19.09 -7.79
C PRO A 41 15.42 -18.52 -9.16
N SER A 42 14.79 -19.05 -10.19
CA SER A 42 14.86 -18.56 -11.57
C SER A 42 13.44 -18.31 -12.10
N GLY A 43 13.27 -17.33 -13.00
CA GLY A 43 11.95 -17.01 -13.56
C GLY A 43 11.04 -16.26 -12.57
N LEU A 44 9.75 -16.60 -12.51
CA LEU A 44 8.75 -15.86 -11.72
C LEU A 44 8.98 -15.93 -10.21
N GLU A 45 9.68 -16.95 -9.72
CA GLU A 45 10.00 -17.12 -8.28
C GLU A 45 11.17 -16.24 -7.83
N ASN A 46 11.75 -15.46 -8.75
CA ASN A 46 12.76 -14.47 -8.44
C ASN A 46 12.19 -13.43 -7.44
N PRO A 47 12.92 -13.07 -6.38
CA PRO A 47 12.52 -12.05 -5.42
C PRO A 47 12.04 -10.74 -6.08
N TYR A 48 12.66 -10.27 -7.18
CA TYR A 48 12.20 -9.07 -7.88
C TYR A 48 10.74 -9.19 -8.36
N HIS A 49 10.32 -10.36 -8.83
CA HIS A 49 8.95 -10.57 -9.28
C HIS A 49 7.97 -10.59 -8.09
N ILE A 50 8.35 -11.23 -6.99
CA ILE A 50 7.59 -11.22 -5.73
C ILE A 50 7.37 -9.78 -5.25
N PHE A 51 8.45 -8.99 -5.18
CA PHE A 51 8.37 -7.60 -4.76
C PHE A 51 7.57 -6.73 -5.76
N ALA A 52 7.63 -7.01 -7.06
CA ALA A 52 6.76 -6.34 -8.03
C ALA A 52 5.27 -6.61 -7.75
N LYS A 53 4.91 -7.83 -7.34
CA LYS A 53 3.53 -8.16 -6.93
C LYS A 53 3.13 -7.49 -5.62
N LEU A 54 4.02 -7.41 -4.64
CA LEU A 54 3.79 -6.66 -3.40
C LEU A 54 3.59 -5.16 -3.69
N HIS A 55 4.40 -4.56 -4.58
CA HIS A 55 4.23 -3.18 -5.03
C HIS A 55 2.89 -2.99 -5.75
N ALA A 56 2.46 -3.95 -6.57
CA ALA A 56 1.15 -3.92 -7.22
C ALA A 56 0.01 -3.95 -6.19
N PHE A 57 0.09 -4.82 -5.16
CA PHE A 57 -0.88 -4.84 -4.06
C PHE A 57 -1.03 -3.45 -3.42
N ILE A 58 0.10 -2.84 -3.03
CA ILE A 58 0.08 -1.55 -2.33
C ILE A 58 -0.40 -0.43 -3.26
N SER A 59 0.00 -0.44 -4.53
CA SER A 59 -0.42 0.55 -5.53
C SER A 59 -1.95 0.52 -5.73
N HIS A 60 -2.52 -0.67 -5.89
CA HIS A 60 -3.96 -0.84 -6.04
C HIS A 60 -4.72 -0.49 -4.74
N ALA A 61 -4.19 -0.87 -3.57
CA ALA A 61 -4.75 -0.46 -2.28
C ALA A 61 -4.72 1.08 -2.10
N ALA A 62 -3.64 1.73 -2.52
CA ALA A 62 -3.51 3.19 -2.50
C ALA A 62 -4.53 3.88 -3.42
N ASN A 63 -4.86 3.29 -4.56
CA ASN A 63 -5.93 3.79 -5.42
C ASN A 63 -7.31 3.70 -4.74
N VAL A 64 -7.60 2.61 -4.04
CA VAL A 64 -8.82 2.51 -3.19
C VAL A 64 -8.80 3.58 -2.10
N SER A 65 -7.65 3.79 -1.45
CA SER A 65 -7.48 4.88 -0.48
C SER A 65 -7.81 6.25 -1.08
N LYS A 66 -7.37 6.57 -2.30
CA LYS A 66 -7.67 7.88 -2.94
C LYS A 66 -9.14 8.05 -3.28
N ILE A 67 -9.84 6.95 -3.55
CA ILE A 67 -11.29 7.00 -3.76
C ILE A 67 -11.97 7.42 -2.45
N PHE A 68 -11.63 6.84 -1.31
CA PHE A 68 -12.25 7.23 -0.03
C PHE A 68 -11.70 8.54 0.55
N TRP A 69 -10.41 8.80 0.41
CA TRP A 69 -9.68 9.98 0.90
C TRP A 69 -8.86 10.61 -0.23
N PRO A 70 -9.47 11.47 -1.07
CA PRO A 70 -8.80 12.06 -2.23
C PRO A 70 -7.64 12.96 -1.83
N ILE A 71 -6.62 13.03 -2.69
CA ILE A 71 -5.52 14.00 -2.54
C ILE A 71 -6.07 15.39 -2.83
N VAL A 72 -5.98 16.28 -1.84
CA VAL A 72 -6.48 17.64 -1.90
C VAL A 72 -5.47 18.61 -1.32
N SER A 73 -5.38 19.79 -1.93
CA SER A 73 -4.66 20.90 -1.33
C SER A 73 -5.35 21.31 -0.03
N PRO A 74 -4.60 21.77 0.98
CA PRO A 74 -5.19 22.25 2.23
C PRO A 74 -6.13 23.44 1.99
N MET A 75 -6.99 23.69 2.96
CA MET A 75 -7.86 24.87 2.96
C MET A 75 -7.00 26.13 3.05
N ARG A 76 -7.33 27.14 2.23
CA ARG A 76 -6.59 28.41 2.19
C ARG A 76 -6.95 29.26 3.41
N LYS A 77 -6.07 30.20 3.76
CA LYS A 77 -6.36 31.19 4.80
C LYS A 77 -7.62 31.98 4.40
N ASN A 78 -8.59 32.07 5.32
CA ASN A 78 -9.89 32.72 5.13
C ASN A 78 -10.86 32.05 4.12
N GLU A 79 -10.58 30.84 3.66
CA GLU A 79 -11.52 30.07 2.86
C GLU A 79 -12.59 29.44 3.75
N SER A 80 -13.87 29.61 3.41
CA SER A 80 -14.95 28.93 4.12
C SER A 80 -14.99 27.44 3.75
N LEU A 81 -15.62 26.61 4.59
CA LEU A 81 -15.81 25.19 4.26
C LEU A 81 -16.61 25.01 2.95
N ALA A 82 -17.61 25.88 2.72
CA ALA A 82 -18.40 25.85 1.50
C ALA A 82 -17.56 26.16 0.24
N ASP A 83 -16.71 27.20 0.31
CA ASP A 83 -15.80 27.55 -0.78
C ASP A 83 -14.77 26.43 -1.04
N TYR A 84 -14.27 25.82 0.04
CA TYR A 84 -13.34 24.70 -0.01
C TYR A 84 -13.95 23.47 -0.70
N GLU A 85 -15.16 23.08 -0.30
CA GLU A 85 -15.88 21.95 -0.88
C GLU A 85 -16.31 22.21 -2.33
N GLN A 86 -16.69 23.46 -2.67
CA GLN A 86 -17.00 23.87 -4.03
C GLN A 86 -15.75 23.81 -4.94
N ARG A 87 -14.60 24.24 -4.44
CA ARG A 87 -13.32 24.17 -5.17
C ARG A 87 -12.83 22.73 -5.34
N LEU A 88 -13.16 21.86 -4.39
CA LEU A 88 -12.67 20.47 -4.33
C LEU A 88 -13.83 19.48 -4.16
N PRO A 89 -14.71 19.32 -5.16
CA PRO A 89 -15.91 18.49 -5.07
C PRO A 89 -15.59 17.01 -4.77
N ARG A 90 -14.36 16.58 -5.03
CA ARG A 90 -13.88 15.24 -4.69
C ARG A 90 -13.92 14.95 -3.18
N ILE A 91 -13.85 15.96 -2.32
CA ILE A 91 -13.95 15.82 -0.85
C ILE A 91 -15.34 15.33 -0.47
N ILE A 92 -16.38 16.01 -0.97
CA ILE A 92 -17.78 15.63 -0.75
C ILE A 92 -17.98 14.19 -1.22
N ARG A 93 -17.56 13.88 -2.46
CA ARG A 93 -17.64 12.53 -3.01
C ARG A 93 -16.92 11.48 -2.14
N GLY A 94 -15.74 11.79 -1.62
CA GLY A 94 -15.02 10.89 -0.71
C GLY A 94 -15.82 10.60 0.56
N ARG A 95 -16.38 11.66 1.18
CA ARG A 95 -17.25 11.56 2.36
C ARG A 95 -18.49 10.71 2.07
N GLU A 96 -19.22 11.01 0.99
CA GLU A 96 -20.40 10.26 0.56
C GLU A 96 -20.09 8.78 0.32
N LEU A 97 -18.96 8.45 -0.33
CA LEU A 97 -18.58 7.05 -0.54
C LEU A 97 -18.26 6.33 0.77
N ARG A 98 -17.61 6.99 1.73
CA ARG A 98 -17.35 6.40 3.06
C ARG A 98 -18.65 6.15 3.81
N GLU A 99 -19.62 7.06 3.73
CA GLU A 99 -20.95 6.86 4.30
C GLU A 99 -21.69 5.69 3.63
N ILE A 100 -21.74 5.68 2.29
CA ILE A 100 -22.40 4.63 1.49
C ILE A 100 -21.84 3.26 1.83
N TYR A 101 -20.51 3.11 1.90
CA TYR A 101 -19.84 1.83 2.14
C TYR A 101 -19.42 1.63 3.60
N THR A 102 -19.88 2.48 4.53
CA THR A 102 -19.60 2.35 5.96
C THR A 102 -18.10 2.13 6.23
N ILE A 103 -17.28 3.01 5.67
CA ILE A 103 -15.83 3.05 5.87
C ILE A 103 -15.53 4.06 6.99
N PRO A 104 -14.99 3.62 8.13
CA PRO A 104 -14.69 4.53 9.23
C PRO A 104 -13.45 5.39 8.89
N ASP A 105 -13.32 6.54 9.53
CA ASP A 105 -12.23 7.50 9.26
C ASP A 105 -10.84 7.02 9.73
N ASP A 106 -10.80 6.03 10.62
CA ASP A 106 -9.61 5.31 11.13
C ASP A 106 -9.37 3.98 10.41
N SER A 107 -10.08 3.70 9.31
CA SER A 107 -9.91 2.49 8.52
C SER A 107 -8.45 2.28 8.09
N VAL A 108 -8.02 1.02 8.12
CA VAL A 108 -6.70 0.57 7.63
C VAL A 108 -6.45 0.89 6.15
N LEU A 109 -7.50 1.21 5.38
CA LEU A 109 -7.37 1.69 3.99
C LEU A 109 -6.90 3.14 3.90
N ARG A 110 -6.83 3.89 5.00
CA ARG A 110 -6.32 5.27 5.02
C ARG A 110 -4.79 5.30 5.00
N LEU A 111 -4.23 4.73 3.94
CA LEU A 111 -2.81 4.43 3.74
C LEU A 111 -2.01 5.65 3.26
N ARG A 112 -2.08 6.77 4.00
CA ARG A 112 -1.47 8.03 3.55
C ARG A 112 0.04 7.89 3.33
N ASN A 113 0.76 7.39 4.34
CA ASN A 113 2.22 7.27 4.28
C ASN A 113 2.67 6.32 3.16
N MET A 114 1.96 5.21 2.98
CA MET A 114 2.29 4.23 1.94
C MET A 114 2.00 4.71 0.52
N ARG A 115 0.89 5.42 0.33
CA ARG A 115 0.60 6.11 -0.93
C ARG A 115 1.74 7.07 -1.27
N ASP A 116 2.11 7.91 -0.30
CA ASP A 116 3.14 8.93 -0.48
C ASP A 116 4.50 8.27 -0.79
N ASN A 117 4.83 7.13 -0.16
CA ASN A 117 6.07 6.39 -0.42
C ASN A 117 6.18 5.79 -1.84
N ILE A 118 5.07 5.34 -2.42
CA ILE A 118 5.08 4.76 -3.77
C ILE A 118 5.02 5.85 -4.84
N GLU A 119 4.25 6.91 -4.60
CA GLU A 119 4.12 8.02 -5.56
C GLU A 119 5.38 8.85 -5.69
N HIS A 120 6.02 9.14 -4.55
CA HIS A 120 7.24 9.95 -4.49
C HIS A 120 8.48 9.05 -4.37
N TYR A 121 8.50 7.94 -5.12
CA TYR A 121 9.55 6.94 -5.01
C TYR A 121 10.95 7.52 -5.32
N ASP A 122 11.06 8.47 -6.24
CA ASP A 122 12.28 9.19 -6.56
C ASP A 122 12.75 10.11 -5.41
N GLU A 123 11.86 10.95 -4.88
CA GLU A 123 12.18 11.81 -3.71
C GLU A 123 12.60 10.96 -2.50
N ARG A 124 11.94 9.81 -2.32
CA ARG A 124 12.26 8.81 -1.31
C ARG A 124 13.64 8.17 -1.52
N LEU A 125 14.11 8.04 -2.76
CA LEU A 125 15.49 7.61 -3.03
C LEU A 125 16.48 8.72 -2.67
N ASP A 126 16.16 9.98 -2.92
CA ASP A 126 17.01 11.11 -2.54
C ASP A 126 17.13 11.24 -1.02
N GLU A 127 16.03 11.11 -0.28
CA GLU A 127 16.02 11.04 1.19
C GLU A 127 16.92 9.90 1.69
N PHE A 128 16.81 8.73 1.05
CA PHE A 128 17.66 7.58 1.37
C PHE A 128 19.15 7.87 1.10
N LEU A 129 19.49 8.47 -0.05
CA LEU A 129 20.87 8.82 -0.39
C LEU A 129 21.47 9.83 0.59
N ASN A 130 20.69 10.85 0.97
CA ASN A 130 21.10 11.83 1.98
C ASN A 130 21.36 11.15 3.32
N TRP A 131 20.41 10.35 3.82
CA TRP A 131 20.57 9.59 5.05
C TRP A 131 21.79 8.66 5.00
N TRP A 132 22.00 7.96 3.88
CA TRP A 132 23.12 7.06 3.67
C TRP A 132 24.47 7.78 3.71
N SER A 133 24.55 8.96 3.11
CA SER A 133 25.77 9.78 3.12
C SER A 133 26.17 10.22 4.53
N GLU A 134 25.18 10.47 5.40
CA GLU A 134 25.37 10.97 6.76
C GLU A 134 25.56 9.84 7.79
N ASN A 135 24.92 8.69 7.59
CA ASN A 135 24.78 7.63 8.61
C ASN A 135 25.26 6.24 8.13
N GLY A 136 25.42 6.06 6.81
CA GLY A 136 25.36 4.77 6.14
C GLY A 136 26.64 4.33 5.42
N ALA A 137 27.73 5.10 5.42
CA ALA A 137 28.93 4.78 4.64
C ALA A 137 29.55 3.39 4.93
N ASN A 138 29.26 2.79 6.09
CA ASN A 138 29.67 1.44 6.49
C ASN A 138 28.49 0.46 6.72
N GLN A 139 27.26 0.84 6.38
CA GLN A 139 26.09 -0.02 6.56
C GLN A 139 25.87 -0.92 5.34
N THR A 140 25.02 -1.94 5.46
CA THR A 140 24.56 -2.75 4.33
C THR A 140 23.11 -2.36 4.02
N ILE A 141 22.70 -2.43 2.75
CA ILE A 141 21.30 -2.17 2.36
C ILE A 141 20.60 -3.51 2.29
N ALA A 142 19.53 -3.71 3.08
CA ALA A 142 18.63 -4.83 2.89
C ALA A 142 17.63 -4.49 1.80
N ASP A 143 17.89 -5.01 0.61
CA ASP A 143 17.04 -4.79 -0.55
C ASP A 143 16.58 -6.12 -1.15
N VAL A 144 15.28 -6.20 -1.44
CA VAL A 144 14.61 -7.37 -2.01
C VAL A 144 14.85 -8.65 -1.18
N MET A 145 14.65 -8.53 0.15
CA MET A 145 14.89 -9.63 1.10
C MET A 145 13.59 -10.32 1.56
N LEU A 146 13.57 -11.65 1.52
CA LEU A 146 12.51 -12.50 2.07
C LEU A 146 13.00 -13.16 3.37
N LEU A 147 13.20 -12.35 4.41
CA LEU A 147 13.80 -12.79 5.67
C LEU A 147 13.05 -12.20 6.87
N GLU A 148 13.09 -12.93 7.98
CA GLU A 148 12.59 -12.46 9.27
C GLU A 148 13.54 -11.38 9.85
N PRO A 149 13.01 -10.30 10.45
CA PRO A 149 13.81 -9.28 11.12
C PRO A 149 14.81 -9.84 12.16
N ALA A 150 14.43 -10.91 12.88
CA ALA A 150 15.27 -11.55 13.88
C ALA A 150 16.56 -12.13 13.28
N TYR A 151 16.49 -12.69 12.07
CA TYR A 151 17.66 -13.23 11.37
C TYR A 151 18.68 -12.11 11.05
N ILE A 152 18.20 -10.97 10.57
CA ILE A 152 19.05 -9.80 10.28
C ILE A 152 19.75 -9.33 11.56
N GLN A 153 19.01 -9.23 12.67
CA GLN A 153 19.53 -8.79 13.96
C GLN A 153 20.53 -9.78 14.56
N GLN A 154 20.21 -11.08 14.52
CA GLN A 154 21.05 -12.16 15.06
C GLN A 154 22.40 -12.23 14.35
N HIS A 155 22.44 -11.98 13.05
CA HIS A 155 23.66 -12.02 12.25
C HIS A 155 24.40 -10.68 12.18
N GLY A 156 23.98 -9.69 12.99
CA GLY A 156 24.65 -8.40 13.09
C GLY A 156 24.68 -7.61 11.79
N LEU A 157 23.72 -7.87 10.88
CA LEU A 157 23.63 -7.18 9.60
C LEU A 157 23.05 -5.77 9.86
N PRO A 158 23.83 -4.69 9.67
CA PRO A 158 23.28 -3.34 9.69
C PRO A 158 22.45 -3.21 8.43
N SER A 159 21.13 -3.14 8.54
CA SER A 159 20.27 -3.12 7.36
C SER A 159 19.23 -2.03 7.45
N PHE A 160 19.51 -0.91 6.80
CA PHE A 160 18.41 -0.08 6.35
C PHE A 160 17.54 -0.93 5.42
N ARG A 161 16.27 -1.11 5.80
CA ARG A 161 15.32 -1.98 5.09
C ARG A 161 14.74 -1.21 3.93
N MET A 162 15.41 -1.27 2.78
CA MET A 162 14.91 -0.66 1.55
C MET A 162 13.65 -1.40 1.09
N ARG A 163 13.75 -2.72 0.90
CA ARG A 163 12.63 -3.61 0.58
C ARG A 163 12.85 -4.95 1.29
N GLN A 164 11.97 -5.26 2.23
CA GLN A 164 11.97 -6.55 2.92
C GLN A 164 10.53 -7.04 3.07
N TYR A 165 10.32 -8.36 2.99
CA TYR A 165 9.08 -8.99 3.38
C TYR A 165 9.35 -10.03 4.46
N ASP A 166 8.74 -9.82 5.62
CA ASP A 166 8.75 -10.78 6.72
C ASP A 166 7.75 -11.90 6.43
N CYS A 167 8.30 -13.06 6.08
CA CYS A 167 7.51 -14.21 5.67
C CYS A 167 6.74 -14.86 6.84
N VAL A 168 7.14 -14.59 8.09
CA VAL A 168 6.50 -15.12 9.31
C VAL A 168 5.35 -14.21 9.70
N ASN A 169 5.64 -12.93 9.94
CA ASN A 169 4.66 -11.97 10.43
C ASN A 169 3.82 -11.33 9.32
N LYS A 170 4.12 -11.61 8.04
CA LYS A 170 3.44 -11.06 6.85
C LYS A 170 3.50 -9.54 6.77
N ILE A 171 4.61 -8.97 7.23
CA ILE A 171 4.88 -7.54 7.26
C ILE A 171 5.77 -7.17 6.07
N PHE A 172 5.32 -6.20 5.28
CA PHE A 172 6.14 -5.58 4.27
C PHE A 172 6.88 -4.37 4.84
N TYR A 173 8.17 -4.30 4.58
CA TYR A 173 9.02 -3.18 4.93
C TYR A 173 9.44 -2.44 3.67
N PHE A 174 9.22 -1.13 3.67
CA PHE A 174 9.68 -0.24 2.61
C PHE A 174 10.30 1.00 3.23
N GLN A 175 11.59 1.20 2.97
CA GLN A 175 12.39 2.31 3.51
C GLN A 175 12.23 2.50 5.03
N GLY A 176 12.32 1.39 5.77
CA GLY A 176 12.18 1.39 7.24
C GLY A 176 10.75 1.51 7.77
N GLN A 177 9.76 1.83 6.92
CA GLN A 177 8.35 1.78 7.30
C GLN A 177 7.80 0.36 7.22
N GLN A 178 6.85 0.04 8.08
CA GLN A 178 6.21 -1.27 8.18
C GLN A 178 4.76 -1.20 7.70
N LEU A 179 4.33 -2.24 6.99
CA LEU A 179 2.95 -2.43 6.58
C LEU A 179 2.50 -3.86 6.82
N GLU A 180 1.46 -4.02 7.62
CA GLU A 180 0.72 -5.27 7.72
C GLU A 180 -0.22 -5.41 6.53
N LEU A 181 0.00 -6.42 5.68
CA LEU A 181 -0.76 -6.58 4.45
C LEU A 181 -2.15 -7.22 4.69
N GLN A 182 -2.25 -8.10 5.68
CA GLN A 182 -3.46 -8.88 5.95
C GLN A 182 -4.67 -8.01 6.37
N PRO A 183 -4.55 -7.03 7.29
CA PRO A 183 -5.67 -6.17 7.64
C PRO A 183 -6.22 -5.39 6.42
N ILE A 184 -5.31 -4.98 5.52
CA ILE A 184 -5.68 -4.27 4.29
C ILE A 184 -6.43 -5.21 3.34
N GLU A 185 -5.93 -6.43 3.12
CA GLU A 185 -6.62 -7.44 2.29
C GLU A 185 -8.03 -7.73 2.81
N ALA A 186 -8.18 -7.90 4.13
CA ALA A 186 -9.47 -8.15 4.77
C ALA A 186 -10.45 -6.99 4.52
N GLU A 187 -9.99 -5.75 4.67
CA GLU A 187 -10.81 -4.56 4.48
C GLU A 187 -11.15 -4.33 2.99
N LEU A 188 -10.23 -4.59 2.06
CA LEU A 188 -10.51 -4.60 0.62
C LEU A 188 -11.56 -5.66 0.26
N THR A 189 -11.46 -6.85 0.84
CA THR A 189 -12.44 -7.92 0.65
C THR A 189 -13.82 -7.50 1.18
N ARG A 190 -13.87 -6.82 2.34
CA ARG A 190 -15.10 -6.24 2.87
C ARG A 190 -15.70 -5.22 1.90
N VAL A 191 -14.90 -4.32 1.33
CA VAL A 191 -15.33 -3.34 0.33
C VAL A 191 -15.95 -4.02 -0.89
N VAL A 192 -15.28 -5.02 -1.48
CA VAL A 192 -15.82 -5.78 -2.63
C VAL A 192 -17.17 -6.39 -2.29
N ASN A 193 -17.28 -7.05 -1.14
CA ASN A 193 -18.52 -7.68 -0.70
C ASN A 193 -19.66 -6.66 -0.53
N MET A 194 -19.38 -5.47 0.00
CA MET A 194 -20.39 -4.42 0.15
C MET A 194 -20.84 -3.84 -1.20
N VAL A 195 -19.93 -3.64 -2.14
CA VAL A 195 -20.28 -3.16 -3.48
C VAL A 195 -21.12 -4.19 -4.21
N MET A 196 -20.73 -5.48 -4.15
CA MET A 196 -21.39 -6.55 -4.88
C MET A 196 -22.76 -6.93 -4.29
N LYS A 197 -22.94 -6.91 -2.96
CA LYS A 197 -24.25 -7.14 -2.31
C LYS A 197 -25.28 -6.03 -2.57
N ARG A 198 -24.82 -4.86 -3.04
CA ARG A 198 -25.65 -3.67 -3.29
C ARG A 198 -25.92 -3.42 -4.79
N LYS A 199 -25.52 -4.36 -5.66
CA LYS A 199 -26.01 -4.49 -7.04
C LYS A 199 -27.32 -5.25 -7.04
#